data_AF-A0A1C6MWP3-F1
#
_entry.id   AF-A0A1C6MWP3-F1
#
_cell.length_a   1.000
_cell.length_b   1.000
_cell.length_c   1.000
_cell.angle_alpha   90.00
_cell.angle_beta   90.00
_cell.angle_gamma   90.00
#
_symmetry.space_group_name_H-M   'P 1'
#
loop_
_entity.id
_entity.type
_entity.pdbx_description
1 polymer ?
#
loop_
_entity_poly.entity_id
_entity_poly.type
_entity_poly.pdbx_seq_one_letter_code
_entity_poly.pdbx_strand_id
1 'polypeptide(L)'
;MRALLPTLLLCPMAMAGDTGKLQILYTAYLDVQGLFPNTLAACARAAPASVAPLQQQYAQWQREHGVHQQELQQLIRQLLQQAQPDKADEAIASLRESAAKELAPLHFPQNYSFKDDYFCTRLLPLDFKGTEGGLDLQFGKYVQEMKADLAKQSAPAP
;
A
#
# COMPACT_ATOMS: atom_id res chain seq x y z
N MET A 1 11.52 -3.68 -40.88
CA MET A 1 12.07 -2.56 -40.08
C MET A 1 10.92 -1.89 -39.36
N ARG A 2 11.07 -1.73 -38.04
CA ARG A 2 10.65 -0.60 -37.17
C ARG A 2 9.38 0.19 -37.54
N ALA A 3 8.54 0.60 -36.62
CA ALA A 3 8.37 0.48 -35.16
C ALA A 3 7.18 1.40 -34.84
N LEU A 4 6.78 1.42 -33.57
CA LEU A 4 5.96 2.45 -32.93
C LEU A 4 4.44 2.23 -32.97
N LEU A 5 4.00 1.27 -32.16
CA LEU A 5 2.85 1.49 -31.26
C LEU A 5 3.36 1.38 -29.82
N PRO A 6 4.02 2.42 -29.27
CA PRO A 6 4.25 2.51 -27.85
C PRO A 6 3.03 3.23 -27.21
N THR A 7 2.99 3.28 -25.88
CA THR A 7 2.35 4.40 -25.15
C THR A 7 0.82 4.51 -25.15
N LEU A 8 0.08 3.44 -24.87
CA LEU A 8 -1.28 3.59 -24.27
C LEU A 8 -1.37 3.19 -22.79
N LEU A 9 -0.25 2.86 -22.16
CA LEU A 9 -0.11 2.75 -20.69
C LEU A 9 0.33 4.08 -20.02
N LEU A 10 0.30 5.19 -20.76
CA LEU A 10 0.79 6.51 -20.33
C LEU A 10 -0.29 7.60 -20.43
N CYS A 11 -1.57 7.24 -20.50
CA CYS A 11 -2.61 8.23 -20.25
C CYS A 11 -2.52 8.67 -18.77
N PRO A 12 -2.37 9.97 -18.49
CA PRO A 12 -2.32 10.46 -17.12
C PRO A 12 -3.71 10.24 -16.55
N MET A 13 -3.83 9.24 -15.67
CA MET A 13 -5.01 9.07 -14.83
C MET A 13 -5.28 10.42 -14.15
N ALA A 14 -6.52 10.88 -14.24
CA ALA A 14 -6.88 12.26 -14.05
C ALA A 14 -6.69 12.66 -12.57
N MET A 15 -5.71 13.54 -12.41
CA MET A 15 -5.38 14.44 -11.30
C MET A 15 -6.43 14.57 -10.17
N ALA A 16 -5.92 14.35 -8.95
CA ALA A 16 -6.49 14.58 -7.61
C ALA A 16 -7.40 13.49 -7.02
N GLY A 17 -8.24 12.81 -7.81
CA GLY A 17 -9.01 11.64 -7.34
C GLY A 17 -8.29 10.30 -7.55
N ASP A 18 -7.47 10.21 -8.61
CA ASP A 18 -6.79 8.98 -9.02
C ASP A 18 -5.46 8.73 -8.30
N THR A 19 -4.84 9.75 -7.70
CA THR A 19 -3.56 9.60 -7.00
C THR A 19 -3.68 8.70 -5.77
N GLY A 20 -4.79 8.83 -5.04
CA GLY A 20 -5.12 7.93 -3.92
C GLY A 20 -5.39 6.50 -4.39
N LYS A 21 -6.09 6.32 -5.52
CA LYS A 21 -6.37 4.99 -6.09
C LYS A 21 -5.10 4.26 -6.52
N LEU A 22 -4.15 4.95 -7.16
CA LEU A 22 -2.84 4.40 -7.48
C LEU A 22 -2.06 4.00 -6.22
N GLN A 23 -2.03 4.86 -5.20
CA GLN A 23 -1.38 4.53 -3.92
C GLN A 23 -2.00 3.30 -3.24
N ILE A 24 -3.32 3.14 -3.30
CA ILE A 24 -4.02 1.96 -2.78
C ILE A 24 -3.54 0.67 -3.46
N LEU A 25 -3.37 0.69 -4.79
CA LEU A 25 -2.93 -0.49 -5.54
C LEU A 25 -1.56 -0.98 -5.09
N TYR A 26 -0.60 -0.07 -4.89
CA TYR A 26 0.74 -0.45 -4.46
C TYR A 26 0.79 -0.84 -2.98
N THR A 27 0.11 -0.09 -2.11
CA THR A 27 0.12 -0.37 -0.66
C THR A 27 -0.58 -1.67 -0.30
N ALA A 28 -1.63 -2.06 -1.03
CA ALA A 28 -2.33 -3.32 -0.82
C ALA A 28 -1.43 -4.55 -0.96
N TYR A 29 -0.36 -4.48 -1.77
CA TYR A 29 0.59 -5.58 -1.99
C TYR A 29 1.90 -5.44 -1.20
N LEU A 30 2.02 -4.45 -0.32
CA LEU A 30 3.15 -4.33 0.59
C LEU A 30 3.00 -5.31 1.78
N ASP A 31 3.95 -6.22 1.96
CA ASP A 31 3.94 -7.21 3.05
C ASP A 31 4.37 -6.59 4.39
N VAL A 32 3.53 -5.71 4.94
CA VAL A 32 3.81 -5.00 6.20
C VAL A 32 4.07 -5.99 7.34
N GLN A 33 3.35 -7.11 7.40
CA GLN A 33 3.51 -8.12 8.44
C GLN A 33 4.87 -8.83 8.36
N GLY A 34 5.34 -9.18 7.17
CA GLY A 34 6.66 -9.78 6.98
C GLY A 34 7.81 -8.78 7.16
N LEU A 35 7.59 -7.51 6.81
CA LEU A 35 8.63 -6.48 6.82
C LEU A 35 8.82 -5.84 8.21
N PHE A 36 7.75 -5.64 8.99
CA PHE A 36 7.79 -4.90 10.24
C PHE A 36 8.76 -5.44 11.30
N PRO A 37 8.89 -6.77 11.53
CA PRO A 37 9.80 -7.30 12.56
C PRO A 37 11.26 -6.84 12.40
N ASN A 38 11.77 -6.84 11.18
CA ASN A 38 13.15 -6.41 10.90
C ASN A 38 13.31 -4.90 11.02
N THR A 39 12.33 -4.13 10.55
CA THR A 39 12.30 -2.67 10.72
C THR A 39 12.26 -2.28 12.20
N LEU A 40 11.46 -2.98 13.01
CA LEU A 40 11.39 -2.78 14.45
C LEU A 40 12.72 -3.15 15.13
N ALA A 41 13.38 -4.23 14.70
CA ALA A 41 14.70 -4.60 15.21
C ALA A 41 15.78 -3.55 14.88
N ALA A 42 15.69 -2.90 13.71
CA ALA A 42 16.54 -1.76 13.39
C ALA A 42 16.24 -0.55 14.28
N CYS A 43 14.96 -0.24 14.50
CA CYS A 43 14.55 0.81 15.43
C CYS A 43 14.95 0.53 16.88
N ALA A 44 14.99 -0.73 17.32
CA ALA A 44 15.47 -1.09 18.66
C ALA A 44 16.96 -0.74 18.86
N ARG A 45 17.76 -0.72 17.80
CA ARG A 45 19.18 -0.33 17.87
C ARG A 45 19.36 1.18 17.84
N ALA A 46 18.60 1.88 16.99
CA ALA A 46 18.76 3.32 16.78
C ALA A 46 17.99 4.17 17.81
N ALA A 47 16.80 3.72 18.21
CA ALA A 47 15.87 4.46 19.06
C ALA A 47 15.10 3.50 20.00
N PRO A 48 15.74 2.92 21.03
CA PRO A 48 15.13 1.89 21.88
C PRO A 48 13.78 2.31 22.50
N ALA A 49 13.64 3.58 22.88
CA ALA A 49 12.42 4.13 23.47
C ALA A 49 11.21 4.12 22.50
N SER A 50 11.44 4.00 21.20
CA SER A 50 10.37 3.95 20.18
C SER A 50 9.72 2.57 20.04
N VAL A 51 10.37 1.49 20.53
CA VAL A 51 9.94 0.11 20.26
C VAL A 51 8.54 -0.19 20.80
N ALA A 52 8.28 0.11 22.08
CA ALA A 52 6.97 -0.17 22.67
C ALA A 52 5.84 0.66 22.02
N PRO A 53 6.00 1.98 21.78
CA PRO A 53 5.04 2.75 21.00
C PRO A 53 4.80 2.20 19.59
N LEU A 54 5.86 1.81 18.86
CA LEU A 54 5.74 1.26 17.51
C LEU A 54 5.01 -0.08 17.50
N GLN A 55 5.29 -0.96 18.46
CA GLN A 55 4.56 -2.23 18.61
C GLN A 55 3.08 -2.01 18.90
N GLN A 56 2.75 -1.04 19.76
CA GLN A 56 1.36 -0.69 20.06
C GLN A 56 0.64 -0.14 18.82
N GLN A 57 1.29 0.74 18.08
CA GLN A 57 0.76 1.31 16.83
C GLN A 57 0.55 0.23 15.77
N TYR A 58 1.54 -0.64 15.55
CA TYR A 58 1.40 -1.77 14.64
C TYR A 58 0.26 -2.70 15.06
N ALA A 59 0.15 -3.03 16.35
CA ALA A 59 -0.93 -3.89 16.84
C ALA A 59 -2.31 -3.25 16.67
N GLN A 60 -2.43 -1.94 16.85
CA GLN A 60 -3.66 -1.20 16.57
C GLN A 60 -3.97 -1.21 15.07
N TRP A 61 -3.01 -0.80 14.25
CA TRP A 61 -3.13 -0.82 12.79
C TRP A 61 -3.51 -2.21 12.27
N GLN A 62 -2.90 -3.28 12.78
CA GLN A 62 -3.21 -4.64 12.35
C GLN A 62 -4.68 -4.99 12.62
N ARG A 63 -5.21 -4.63 13.80
CA ARG A 63 -6.61 -4.90 14.17
C ARG A 63 -7.60 -4.09 13.33
N GLU A 64 -7.30 -2.84 13.04
CA GLU A 64 -8.22 -1.90 12.37
C GLU A 64 -8.12 -1.95 10.84
N HIS A 65 -6.93 -2.25 10.32
CA HIS A 65 -6.61 -2.14 8.89
C HIS A 65 -5.91 -3.39 8.36
N GLY A 66 -4.83 -3.86 9.00
CA GLY A 66 -4.01 -4.95 8.47
C GLY A 66 -4.79 -6.24 8.16
N VAL A 67 -5.78 -6.60 8.99
CA VAL A 67 -6.67 -7.76 8.75
C VAL A 67 -7.45 -7.70 7.42
N HIS A 68 -7.64 -6.51 6.86
CA HIS A 68 -8.39 -6.30 5.61
C HIS A 68 -7.52 -6.41 4.35
N GLN A 69 -6.21 -6.65 4.47
CA GLN A 69 -5.31 -6.65 3.32
C GLN A 69 -5.68 -7.70 2.26
N GLN A 70 -6.00 -8.93 2.68
CA GLN A 70 -6.38 -9.98 1.74
C GLN A 70 -7.68 -9.66 1.00
N GLU A 71 -8.66 -9.10 1.71
CA GLU A 71 -9.93 -8.67 1.14
C GLU A 71 -9.72 -7.53 0.13
N LEU A 72 -8.87 -6.55 0.47
CA LEU A 72 -8.50 -5.47 -0.43
C LEU A 72 -7.87 -6.00 -1.73
N GLN A 73 -6.94 -6.96 -1.62
CA GLN A 73 -6.30 -7.59 -2.78
C GLN A 73 -7.31 -8.35 -3.67
N GLN A 74 -8.34 -8.97 -3.08
CA GLN A 74 -9.41 -9.63 -3.84
C GLN A 74 -10.27 -8.63 -4.61
N LEU A 75 -10.64 -7.50 -3.98
CA LEU A 75 -11.39 -6.42 -4.64
C LEU A 75 -10.58 -5.80 -5.80
N ILE A 76 -9.28 -5.56 -5.58
CA ILE A 76 -8.37 -5.08 -6.63
C ILE A 76 -8.30 -6.07 -7.78
N ARG A 77 -8.16 -7.37 -7.50
CA ARG A 77 -8.16 -8.40 -8.55
C ARG A 77 -9.47 -8.39 -9.34
N GLN A 78 -10.62 -8.28 -8.68
CA GLN A 78 -11.92 -8.20 -9.35
C GLN A 78 -12.00 -6.99 -10.28
N LEU A 79 -11.55 -5.82 -9.83
CA LEU A 79 -11.50 -4.60 -10.65
C LEU A 79 -10.59 -4.78 -11.87
N LEU A 80 -9.40 -5.35 -11.67
CA LEU A 80 -8.46 -5.62 -12.76
C LEU A 80 -9.04 -6.64 -13.76
N GLN A 81 -9.74 -7.67 -13.28
CA GLN A 81 -10.39 -8.66 -14.14
C GLN A 81 -11.54 -8.06 -14.95
N GLN A 82 -12.31 -7.12 -14.38
CA GLN A 82 -13.38 -6.42 -15.11
C GLN A 82 -12.81 -5.49 -16.19
N ALA A 83 -11.68 -4.83 -15.92
CA ALA A 83 -11.06 -3.88 -16.85
C ALA A 83 -10.18 -4.55 -17.92
N GLN A 84 -9.39 -5.54 -17.54
CA GLN A 84 -8.41 -6.23 -18.39
C GLN A 84 -8.29 -7.72 -18.00
N PRO A 85 -9.27 -8.57 -18.37
CA PRO A 85 -9.33 -9.98 -17.95
C PRO A 85 -8.03 -10.76 -18.21
N ASP A 86 -7.43 -10.57 -19.38
CA ASP A 86 -6.25 -11.32 -19.83
C ASP A 86 -4.94 -10.85 -19.21
N LYS A 87 -4.93 -9.67 -18.56
CA LYS A 87 -3.72 -9.05 -17.98
C LYS A 87 -3.78 -8.88 -16.47
N ALA A 88 -4.88 -9.27 -15.83
CA ALA A 88 -5.08 -9.03 -14.40
C ALA A 88 -3.95 -9.64 -13.54
N ASP A 89 -3.52 -10.87 -13.85
CA ASP A 89 -2.44 -11.52 -13.09
C ASP A 89 -1.06 -10.90 -13.37
N GLU A 90 -0.79 -10.45 -14.60
CA GLU A 90 0.44 -9.71 -14.94
C GLU A 90 0.48 -8.37 -14.18
N ALA A 91 -0.63 -7.64 -14.15
CA ALA A 91 -0.75 -6.39 -13.41
C ALA A 91 -0.54 -6.60 -11.90
N ILE A 92 -1.15 -7.64 -11.31
CA ILE A 92 -0.94 -7.99 -9.89
C ILE A 92 0.53 -8.34 -9.61
N ALA A 93 1.19 -9.08 -10.50
CA ALA A 93 2.61 -9.40 -10.36
C ALA A 93 3.46 -8.12 -10.38
N SER A 94 3.18 -7.20 -11.30
CA SER A 94 3.86 -5.91 -11.38
C SER A 94 3.63 -5.04 -10.13
N LEU A 95 2.41 -5.02 -9.58
CA LEU A 95 2.09 -4.30 -8.34
C LEU A 95 2.88 -4.85 -7.15
N ARG A 96 2.96 -6.19 -7.01
CA ARG A 96 3.76 -6.85 -5.96
C ARG A 96 5.24 -6.53 -6.09
N GLU A 97 5.77 -6.60 -7.31
CA GLU A 97 7.17 -6.28 -7.57
C GLU A 97 7.48 -4.82 -7.23
N SER A 98 6.63 -3.89 -7.65
CA SER A 98 6.78 -2.46 -7.38
C SER A 98 6.67 -2.17 -5.87
N ALA A 99 5.71 -2.77 -5.16
CA ALA A 99 5.59 -2.64 -3.72
C ALA A 99 6.87 -3.12 -2.99
N ALA A 100 7.45 -4.24 -3.43
CA ALA A 100 8.67 -4.79 -2.85
C ALA A 100 9.93 -3.98 -3.18
N LYS A 101 10.04 -3.42 -4.39
CA LYS A 101 11.25 -2.71 -4.86
C LYS A 101 11.25 -1.21 -4.55
N GLU A 102 10.07 -0.60 -4.51
CA GLU A 102 9.94 0.86 -4.41
C GLU A 102 9.40 1.28 -3.04
N LEU A 103 8.32 0.67 -2.56
CA LEU A 103 7.71 1.06 -1.29
C LEU A 103 8.42 0.47 -0.07
N ALA A 104 8.69 -0.84 -0.09
CA ALA A 104 9.25 -1.52 1.07
C ALA A 104 10.58 -0.91 1.54
N PRO A 105 11.55 -0.56 0.67
CA PRO A 105 12.81 0.04 1.13
C PRO A 105 12.65 1.43 1.76
N LEU A 106 11.61 2.18 1.39
CA LEU A 106 11.35 3.54 1.87
C LEU A 106 10.62 3.53 3.22
N HIS A 107 9.60 2.68 3.33
CA HIS A 107 8.67 2.67 4.48
C HIS A 107 8.98 1.58 5.51
N PHE A 108 9.60 0.47 5.09
CA PHE A 108 9.98 -0.65 5.94
C PHE A 108 11.39 -1.15 5.60
N PRO A 109 12.42 -0.32 5.79
CA PRO A 109 13.79 -0.71 5.46
C PRO A 109 14.22 -1.94 6.27
N GLN A 110 14.79 -2.93 5.59
CA GLN A 110 15.11 -4.24 6.17
C GLN A 110 16.52 -4.33 6.74
N ASN A 111 17.49 -3.62 6.14
CA ASN A 111 18.91 -3.68 6.49
C ASN A 111 19.51 -2.28 6.63
N TYR A 112 18.82 -1.40 7.36
CA TYR A 112 19.23 -0.01 7.47
C TYR A 112 19.77 0.33 8.85
N SER A 113 20.82 1.15 8.87
CA SER A 113 21.32 1.77 10.09
C SER A 113 20.93 3.24 10.06
N PHE A 114 19.97 3.62 10.89
CA PHE A 114 19.52 5.00 10.99
C PHE A 114 20.63 5.88 11.59
N LYS A 115 20.77 7.11 11.06
CA LYS A 115 21.72 8.11 11.58
C LYS A 115 21.18 8.86 12.79
N ASP A 116 19.86 8.84 12.97
CA ASP A 116 19.11 9.47 14.04
C ASP A 116 17.86 8.62 14.36
N ASP A 117 17.03 9.10 15.28
CA ASP A 117 15.78 8.45 15.69
C ASP A 117 14.55 8.92 14.88
N TYR A 118 14.73 9.80 13.88
CA TYR A 118 13.63 10.49 13.20
C TYR A 118 12.71 9.50 12.48
N PHE A 119 13.29 8.52 11.78
CA PHE A 119 12.49 7.50 11.10
C PHE A 119 11.57 6.74 12.09
N CYS A 120 12.14 6.26 13.21
CA CYS A 120 11.44 5.42 14.16
C CYS A 120 10.44 6.20 15.03
N THR A 121 10.69 7.49 15.30
CA THR A 121 9.84 8.30 16.18
C THR A 121 8.83 9.17 15.42
N ARG A 122 9.05 9.42 14.12
CA ARG A 122 8.20 10.29 13.29
C ARG A 122 7.66 9.59 12.06
N LEU A 123 8.52 9.08 11.16
CA LEU A 123 8.08 8.61 9.84
C LEU A 123 7.24 7.33 9.90
N LEU A 124 7.77 6.26 10.51
CA LEU A 124 7.05 4.98 10.59
C LEU A 124 5.69 5.11 11.33
N PRO A 125 5.58 5.92 12.41
CA PRO A 125 4.28 6.24 13.00
C PRO A 125 3.28 6.94 12.07
N LEU A 126 3.73 7.75 11.11
CA LEU A 126 2.83 8.42 10.14
C LEU A 126 2.25 7.41 9.15
N ASP A 127 3.05 6.43 8.72
CA ASP A 127 2.60 5.36 7.82
C ASP A 127 1.46 4.54 8.45
N PHE A 128 1.55 4.23 9.76
CA PHE A 128 0.46 3.52 10.44
C PHE A 128 -0.80 4.35 10.66
N LYS A 129 -0.67 5.68 10.75
CA LYS A 129 -1.81 6.58 10.96
C LYS A 129 -2.54 6.95 9.68
N GLY A 130 -1.91 6.81 8.51
CA GLY A 130 -2.47 7.26 7.23
C GLY A 130 -2.69 8.77 7.17
N THR A 131 -1.78 9.53 7.78
CA THR A 131 -1.81 11.01 7.75
C THR A 131 -0.94 11.57 6.64
N GLU A 132 -1.18 12.82 6.25
CA GLU A 132 -0.43 13.53 5.22
C GLU A 132 1.10 13.41 5.43
N GLY A 133 1.81 12.95 4.41
CA GLY A 133 3.26 12.73 4.44
C GLY A 133 3.72 11.31 4.78
N GLY A 134 2.81 10.39 5.11
CA GLY A 134 3.09 8.95 5.25
C GLY A 134 2.46 8.08 4.16
N LEU A 135 2.80 6.80 4.15
CA LEU A 135 2.14 5.77 3.37
C LEU A 135 0.76 5.49 3.97
N ASP A 136 -0.32 5.72 3.23
CA ASP A 136 -1.66 5.47 3.77
C ASP A 136 -1.99 3.97 3.74
N LEU A 137 -1.78 3.31 4.88
CA LEU A 137 -2.02 1.89 5.11
C LEU A 137 -3.43 1.59 5.67
N GLN A 138 -4.41 2.49 5.52
CA GLN A 138 -5.78 2.32 6.04
C GLN A 138 -6.62 1.31 5.23
N PHE A 139 -6.15 0.07 5.08
CA PHE A 139 -6.79 -0.95 4.23
C PHE A 139 -8.28 -1.19 4.54
N GLY A 140 -8.67 -1.16 5.81
CA GLY A 140 -10.08 -1.30 6.21
C GLY A 140 -10.98 -0.22 5.61
N LYS A 141 -10.48 1.01 5.49
CA LYS A 141 -11.21 2.13 4.86
C LYS A 141 -11.32 1.91 3.35
N TYR A 142 -10.24 1.50 2.69
CA TYR A 142 -10.23 1.23 1.25
C TYR A 142 -11.17 0.08 0.85
N VAL A 143 -11.27 -0.97 1.68
CA VAL A 143 -12.25 -2.04 1.46
C VAL A 143 -13.67 -1.49 1.44
N GLN A 144 -14.02 -0.63 2.41
CA GLN A 144 -15.36 -0.03 2.48
C GLN A 144 -15.64 0.84 1.25
N GLU A 145 -14.68 1.68 0.86
CA GLU A 145 -14.77 2.56 -0.31
C GLU A 145 -14.94 1.75 -1.62
N MET A 146 -14.10 0.74 -1.85
CA MET A 146 -14.20 -0.09 -3.05
C MET A 146 -15.50 -0.89 -3.13
N LYS A 147 -15.98 -1.45 -2.01
CA LYS A 147 -17.27 -2.14 -1.98
C LYS A 147 -18.42 -1.20 -2.33
N ALA A 148 -18.41 0.02 -1.80
CA ALA A 148 -19.41 1.02 -2.11
C ALA A 148 -19.38 1.39 -3.61
N ASP A 149 -18.20 1.54 -4.20
CA ASP A 149 -18.06 1.86 -5.62
C ASP A 149 -18.50 0.71 -6.55
N LEU A 150 -18.16 -0.55 -6.21
CA LEU A 150 -18.62 -1.73 -6.95
C LEU A 150 -20.16 -1.90 -6.85
N ALA A 151 -20.75 -1.60 -5.69
CA ALA A 151 -22.20 -1.62 -5.51
C ALA A 151 -22.91 -0.56 -6.37
N LYS A 152 -22.33 0.65 -6.50
CA LYS A 152 -22.88 1.71 -7.38
C LYS A 152 -22.82 1.32 -8.85
N GLN A 153 -21.73 0.69 -9.30
CA GLN A 153 -21.57 0.25 -10.70
C GLN A 153 -22.55 -0.86 -11.10
N SER A 154 -23.08 -1.60 -10.14
CA SER A 154 -24.04 -2.70 -10.36
C SER A 154 -25.50 -2.27 -10.21
N ALA A 155 -25.78 -1.02 -9.83
CA ALA A 155 -27.15 -0.52 -9.75
C ALA A 155 -27.74 -0.29 -11.15
N PRO A 156 -29.00 -0.69 -11.41
CA PRO A 156 -29.64 -0.42 -12.69
C PRO A 156 -29.78 1.09 -12.91
N ALA A 157 -29.52 1.55 -14.14
CA ALA A 157 -29.71 2.95 -14.51
C ALA A 157 -31.17 3.37 -14.26
N PRO A 158 -31.42 4.60 -13.78
CA PRO A 158 -32.78 5.12 -13.56
C PRO A 158 -33.58 5.23 -14.86
#